data_AF-A0A142FRF0-F1
#
_entry.id   AF-A0A142FRF0-F1
#
_cell.length_a   1.000
_cell.length_b   1.000
_cell.length_c   1.000
_cell.angle_alpha   90.00
_cell.angle_beta   90.00
_cell.angle_gamma   90.00
#
_symmetry.space_group_name_H-M   'P 1'
#
loop_
_entity.id
_entity.type
_entity.pdbx_description
1 polymer ?
#
loop_
_entity_poly.entity_id
_entity_poly.type
_entity_poly.pdbx_seq_one_letter_code
_entity_poly.pdbx_strand_id
1 'polypeptide(L)' 'MDKPELPPPELQRVKLDQHDSVRSHVQQQVCDEVQRLERRIETLRLTKAPHAAIMISTYERMISRKKGFLQNWDL' A
#
# COMPACT_ATOMS: atom_id res chain seq x y z
N MET A 1 -25.37 32.32 29.29
CA MET A 1 -24.23 31.41 29.06
C MET A 1 -24.57 30.60 27.82
N ASP A 2 -24.27 31.14 26.64
CA ASP A 2 -24.44 30.40 25.39
C ASP A 2 -23.37 29.31 25.31
N LYS A 3 -23.83 28.07 25.26
CA LYS A 3 -22.99 26.89 25.12
C LYS A 3 -22.58 26.79 23.65
N PRO A 4 -21.28 26.70 23.29
CA PRO A 4 -20.89 26.54 21.90
C PRO A 4 -21.43 25.19 21.39
N GLU A 5 -22.29 25.27 20.39
CA GLU A 5 -22.83 24.11 19.70
C GLU A 5 -21.69 23.46 18.90
N LEU A 6 -21.26 22.27 19.34
CA LEU A 6 -20.24 21.51 18.62
C LEU A 6 -20.82 21.05 17.28
N PRO A 7 -20.07 21.20 16.17
CA PRO A 7 -20.58 20.83 14.86
C PRO A 7 -20.90 19.33 14.79
N PRO A 8 -21.91 18.93 14.00
CA PRO A 8 -22.30 17.53 13.85
C PRO A 8 -21.14 16.63 13.39
N PRO A 9 -21.05 15.39 13.89
CA PRO A 9 -19.95 14.46 13.60
C PRO A 9 -19.81 14.10 12.11
N GLU A 10 -20.82 14.38 11.28
CA GLU A 10 -20.80 14.13 9.84
C GLU A 10 -19.84 15.05 9.06
N LEU A 11 -19.47 16.21 9.61
CA LEU A 11 -18.50 17.13 9.01
C LEU A 11 -17.03 16.74 9.24
N GLN A 12 -16.76 15.70 10.03
CA GLN A 12 -15.40 15.23 10.34
C GLN A 12 -14.96 14.01 9.51
N ARG A 13 -15.67 13.66 8.42
CA ARG A 13 -15.10 12.73 7.42
C ARG A 13 -14.02 13.48 6.64
N VAL A 14 -12.79 13.45 7.16
CA VAL A 14 -11.62 13.95 6.45
C VAL A 14 -11.50 13.19 5.13
N LYS A 15 -11.79 13.88 4.01
CA LYS A 15 -11.67 13.35 2.66
C LYS A 15 -10.19 13.29 2.26
N LEU A 16 -9.48 12.32 2.83
CA LEU A 16 -8.04 12.11 2.62
C LEU A 16 -7.68 11.82 1.15
N ASP A 17 -8.65 11.34 0.38
CA ASP A 17 -8.57 11.09 -1.07
C ASP A 17 -8.41 12.35 -1.93
N GLN A 18 -8.75 13.53 -1.38
CA GLN A 18 -8.65 14.82 -2.06
C GLN A 18 -7.27 15.49 -1.92
N HIS A 19 -6.34 14.89 -1.17
CA HIS A 19 -5.02 15.46 -0.93
C HIS A 19 -3.96 14.74 -1.76
N ASP A 20 -3.37 15.46 -2.71
CA ASP A 20 -2.28 14.95 -3.57
C ASP A 20 -1.08 14.44 -2.76
N SER A 21 -0.83 15.01 -1.58
CA SER A 21 0.20 14.54 -0.65
C SER A 21 -0.07 13.13 -0.14
N VAL A 22 -1.34 12.81 0.16
CA VAL A 22 -1.75 11.48 0.60
C VAL A 22 -1.65 10.50 -0.57
N ARG A 23 -2.12 10.88 -1.76
CA ARG A 23 -2.01 10.05 -2.98
C ARG A 23 -0.55 9.72 -3.28
N SER A 24 0.32 10.73 -3.29
CA SER A 24 1.76 10.56 -3.55
C SER A 24 2.44 9.72 -2.47
N HIS A 25 2.09 9.92 -1.20
CA HIS A 25 2.62 9.12 -0.10
C HIS A 25 2.23 7.65 -0.23
N VAL A 26 0.96 7.37 -0.51
CA VAL A 26 0.47 5.99 -0.73
C VAL A 26 1.16 5.37 -1.92
N GLN A 27 1.27 6.09 -3.05
CA GLN A 27 1.97 5.60 -4.23
C GLN A 27 3.42 5.23 -3.90
N GLN A 28 4.16 6.14 -3.24
CA GLN A 28 5.55 5.88 -2.85
C GLN A 28 5.66 4.67 -1.92
N GLN A 29 4.80 4.57 -0.91
CA GLN A 29 4.79 3.42 -0.01
C GLN A 29 4.57 2.09 -0.73
N VAL A 30 3.63 2.06 -1.68
CA VAL A 30 3.34 0.85 -2.45
C VAL A 30 4.52 0.50 -3.35
N CYS A 31 5.14 1.49 -4.01
CA CYS A 31 6.35 1.30 -4.81
C CYS A 31 7.52 0.76 -3.98
N ASP A 32 7.80 1.35 -2.81
CA ASP A 32 8.87 0.90 -1.92
C ASP A 32 8.65 -0.53 -1.44
N GLU A 33 7.40 -0.88 -1.13
CA GLU A 33 7.04 -2.23 -0.71
C GLU A 33 7.20 -3.25 -1.84
N VAL A 34 6.82 -2.89 -3.07
CA VAL A 34 7.07 -3.73 -4.25
C VAL A 34 8.58 -3.99 -4.40
N GLN A 35 9.42 -2.96 -4.31
CA GLN A 35 10.87 -3.12 -4.40
C GLN A 35 11.44 -4.01 -3.28
N ARG A 36 10.93 -3.87 -2.04
CA ARG A 36 11.35 -4.75 -0.93
C ARG A 36 10.99 -6.21 -1.20
N LEU A 37 9.80 -6.48 -1.71
CA LEU A 37 9.37 -7.84 -2.07
C LEU A 37 10.21 -8.43 -3.20
N GLU A 38 10.53 -7.63 -4.23
CA GLU A 38 11.39 -8.05 -5.36
C GLU A 38 12.80 -8.42 -4.87
N ARG A 39 13.43 -7.60 -4.01
CA ARG A 39 14.73 -7.93 -3.39
C ARG A 39 14.67 -9.18 -2.53
N ARG A 40 13.56 -9.40 -1.82
CA ARG A 40 13.37 -10.61 -1.00
C ARG A 40 13.27 -11.86 -1.88
N ILE A 41 12.55 -11.78 -3.00
CA ILE A 41 12.48 -12.86 -4.00
C ILE A 41 13.88 -13.18 -4.54
N GLU A 42 14.68 -12.18 -4.88
CA GLU A 42 16.05 -12.37 -5.36
C GLU A 42 16.90 -13.14 -4.34
N THR A 43 16.85 -12.73 -3.07
CA THR A 43 17.54 -13.44 -1.97
C THR A 43 17.08 -14.89 -1.86
N LEU A 44 15.77 -15.13 -1.94
CA LEU A 44 15.20 -16.49 -1.83
C LEU A 44 15.63 -17.39 -2.99
N ARG A 45 15.72 -16.84 -4.22
CA ARG A 45 16.20 -17.57 -5.40
C ARG A 45 17.66 -18.01 -5.24
N LEU A 46 18.49 -17.22 -4.55
CA LEU A 46 19.89 -17.57 -4.25
C LEU A 46 20.02 -18.63 -3.15
N THR A 47 19.12 -18.62 -2.17
CA THR A 47 19.22 -19.48 -0.97
C THR A 47 18.90 -20.96 -1.28
N LYS A 48 18.22 -21.26 -2.39
CA LYS A 48 17.82 -22.62 -2.83
C LYS A 48 17.16 -23.47 -1.74
N ALA A 49 16.45 -22.85 -0.81
CA ALA A 49 15.78 -23.56 0.29
C ALA A 49 14.51 -24.28 -0.21
N PRO A 50 14.13 -25.44 0.37
CA PRO A 50 12.97 -26.21 -0.08
C PRO A 50 11.64 -25.43 -0.08
N HIS A 51 11.48 -24.52 0.88
CA HIS A 51 10.29 -23.69 1.06
C HIS A 51 10.35 -22.36 0.28
N ALA A 52 11.45 -22.08 -0.43
CA ALA A 52 11.64 -20.83 -1.15
C ALA A 52 10.61 -20.64 -2.27
N ALA A 53 10.26 -21.70 -3.00
CA ALA A 53 9.30 -21.64 -4.10
C ALA A 53 7.90 -21.14 -3.64
N ILE A 54 7.44 -21.60 -2.47
CA ILE A 54 6.15 -21.19 -1.88
C ILE A 54 6.19 -19.72 -1.46
N MET A 55 7.28 -19.29 -0.80
CA MET A 55 7.44 -17.89 -0.40
C MET A 55 7.55 -16.96 -1.61
N ILE A 56 8.31 -17.34 -2.64
CA ILE A 56 8.44 -16.59 -3.89
C ILE A 56 7.05 -16.42 -4.52
N SER A 57 6.30 -17.50 -4.69
CA SER A 57 4.93 -17.45 -5.26
C SER A 57 3.99 -16.55 -4.45
N THR A 58 4.15 -16.54 -3.13
CA THR A 58 3.37 -15.68 -2.22
C THR A 58 3.72 -14.21 -2.45
N TYR A 59 5.01 -13.87 -2.51
CA TYR A 59 5.46 -12.50 -2.74
C TYR A 59 5.13 -12.00 -4.14
N GLU A 60 5.22 -12.85 -5.17
CA GLU A 60 4.81 -12.51 -6.54
C GLU A 60 3.31 -12.18 -6.60
N ARG A 61 2.47 -12.89 -5.84
CA ARG A 61 1.04 -12.58 -5.71
C ARG A 61 0.80 -11.25 -4.99
N MET A 62 1.57 -10.95 -3.94
CA MET A 62 1.50 -9.67 -3.23
C MET A 62 1.92 -8.50 -4.15
N ILE A 63 3.00 -8.67 -4.92
CA ILE A 63 3.45 -7.69 -5.91
C ILE A 63 2.37 -7.46 -6.96
N SER A 64 1.78 -8.53 -7.50
CA SER A 64 0.71 -8.43 -8.51
C SER A 64 -0.48 -7.63 -7.99
N ARG A 65 -0.91 -7.88 -6.74
CA ARG A 65 -1.99 -7.12 -6.10
C ARG A 65 -1.63 -5.65 -5.88
N LYS A 66 -0.39 -5.36 -5.47
CA LYS A 66 0.09 -3.98 -5.25
C LYS A 66 0.21 -3.19 -6.56
N LYS A 67 0.75 -3.81 -7.61
CA LYS A 67 0.81 -3.22 -8.96
C LYS A 67 -0.60 -3.00 -9.52
N GLY A 68 -1.49 -3.98 -9.37
CA GLY A 68 -2.89 -3.86 -9.76
C GLY A 68 -3.66 -2.79 -8.97
N PHE A 69 -3.35 -2.62 -7.67
CA PHE A 69 -3.87 -1.51 -6.88
C PHE A 69 -3.49 -0.17 -7.49
N LEU A 70 -2.21 0.07 -7.80
CA LEU A 70 -1.76 1.32 -8.42
C LEU A 70 -2.39 1.56 -9.80
N GLN A 71 -2.55 0.50 -10.61
CA GLN A 71 -3.20 0.60 -11.93
C GLN A 71 -4.67 1.01 -11.83
N ASN A 72 -5.39 0.52 -10.83
CA ASN A 72 -6.80 0.83 -10.62
C ASN A 72 -7.04 2.11 -9.81
N TRP A 73 -5.98 2.75 -9.30
CA TRP A 73 -6.06 3.92 -8.40
C TRP A 73 -6.14 5.27 -9.16
N ASP A 74 -6.42 5.23 -10.47
CA ASP A 74 -6.41 6.39 -11.37
C ASP A 74 -5.06 7.15 -11.34
N LEU A 75 -4.00 6.46 -11.77
CA LEU A 75 -2.83 7.07 -12.42
C LEU A 75 -2.88 6.76 -13.91
#